data_AF-A0A966SU31-F1
#
_entry.id   AF-A0A966SU31-F1
#
_cell.length_a   1.000
_cell.length_b   1.000
_cell.length_c   1.000
_cell.angle_alpha   90.00
_cell.angle_beta   90.00
_cell.angle_gamma   90.00
#
_symmetry.space_group_name_H-M   'P 1'
#
loop_
_entity.id
_entity.type
_entity.pdbx_description
1 polymer ?
#
loop_
_entity_poly.entity_id
_entity_poly.type
_entity_poly.pdbx_seq_one_letter_code
_entity_poly.pdbx_strand_id
1 'polypeptide(L)'
;HRHYFRKGQAVLPARAMEDVFAEVAEQSKVEGSWIAVNTKPMSIHHEPKTDFEKLAANAIAEGKEQFELVEKDFYRSARAIPLGEGCVNCHTGMFRGPAKTPRYAGLVISIPLK
;
A
#
# COMPACT_ATOMS: atom_id res chain seq x y z
N HIS A 1 12.70 -17.88 -1.72
CA HIS A 1 12.38 -17.70 -3.15
C HIS A 1 11.52 -18.81 -3.79
N ARG A 2 11.49 -20.07 -3.29
CA ARG A 2 10.84 -21.20 -3.98
C ARG A 2 9.30 -21.28 -3.86
N HIS A 3 8.67 -20.47 -3.01
CA HIS A 3 7.21 -20.47 -2.82
C HIS A 3 6.45 -19.36 -3.57
N TYR A 4 7.14 -18.39 -4.17
CA TYR A 4 6.52 -17.25 -4.86
C TYR A 4 5.96 -17.56 -6.26
N PHE A 5 6.25 -18.74 -6.81
CA PHE A 5 5.88 -19.10 -8.17
C PHE A 5 5.17 -20.46 -8.21
N ARG A 6 3.89 -20.50 -7.81
CA ARG A 6 3.02 -21.63 -8.16
C ARG A 6 2.65 -21.50 -9.64
N LYS A 7 3.12 -22.45 -10.45
CA LYS A 7 2.79 -22.58 -11.87
C LYS A 7 1.27 -22.51 -12.05
N GLY A 8 0.79 -21.51 -12.79
CA GLY A 8 -0.58 -21.47 -13.33
C GLY A 8 -1.50 -20.38 -12.80
N GLN A 9 -1.13 -19.64 -11.74
CA GLN A 9 -1.86 -18.45 -11.32
C GLN A 9 -0.87 -17.30 -11.17
N ALA A 10 -1.07 -16.21 -11.91
CA ALA A 10 -0.35 -14.97 -11.69
C ALA A 10 -0.64 -14.54 -10.25
N VAL A 11 0.32 -14.77 -9.34
CA VAL A 11 0.23 -14.24 -7.98
C VAL A 11 0.26 -12.73 -8.15
N LEU A 12 -0.83 -12.06 -7.77
CA LEU A 12 -0.86 -10.61 -7.76
C LEU A 12 0.31 -10.14 -6.88
N PRO A 13 1.22 -9.28 -7.37
CA PRO A 13 2.38 -8.83 -6.62
C PRO A 13 2.04 -8.32 -5.21
N ALA A 14 0.85 -7.73 -5.04
CA ALA A 14 0.33 -7.31 -3.74
C ALA A 14 0.23 -8.45 -2.71
N ARG A 15 -0.21 -9.66 -3.11
CA ARG A 15 -0.33 -10.82 -2.19
C ARG A 15 1.02 -11.32 -1.69
N ALA A 16 2.03 -11.34 -2.55
CA ALA A 16 3.37 -11.74 -2.15
C ALA A 16 3.97 -10.80 -1.09
N MET A 17 3.60 -9.52 -1.12
CA MET A 17 4.01 -8.54 -0.12
C MET A 17 3.16 -8.61 1.16
N GLU A 18 1.88 -8.99 1.08
CA GLU A 18 1.05 -9.24 2.26
C GLU A 18 1.62 -10.35 3.15
N ASP A 19 2.15 -11.43 2.54
CA ASP A 19 2.83 -12.50 3.29
C ASP A 19 4.07 -11.98 4.02
N VAL A 20 4.85 -11.09 3.38
CA VAL A 20 6.01 -10.44 4.02
C VAL A 20 5.59 -9.56 5.19
N PHE A 21 4.49 -8.80 5.04
CA PHE A 21 3.98 -7.98 6.15
C PHE A 21 3.52 -8.83 7.33
N ALA A 22 2.87 -9.97 7.07
CA ALA A 22 2.47 -10.90 8.11
C ALA A 22 3.68 -11.48 8.86
N GLU A 23 4.73 -11.88 8.14
CA GLU A 23 5.97 -12.38 8.75
C GLU A 23 6.67 -11.31 9.60
N VAL A 24 6.77 -10.07 9.11
CA VAL A 24 7.36 -8.95 9.87
C VAL A 24 6.54 -8.66 11.13
N ALA A 25 5.21 -8.66 11.03
CA ALA A 25 4.34 -8.44 12.19
C ALA A 25 4.54 -9.51 13.27
N GLU A 26 4.68 -10.78 12.87
CA GLU A 26 4.95 -11.89 13.79
C GLU A 26 6.31 -11.74 14.49
N GLN A 27 7.34 -11.28 13.78
CA GLN A 27 8.71 -11.22 14.28
C GLN A 27 9.02 -9.94 15.08
N SER A 28 8.42 -8.80 14.75
CA SER A 28 8.82 -7.49 15.29
C SER A 28 7.69 -6.61 15.83
N LYS A 29 6.45 -7.10 15.89
CA LYS A 29 5.25 -6.32 16.23
C LYS A 29 5.03 -5.07 15.35
N VAL A 30 5.71 -4.99 14.21
CA VAL A 30 5.56 -3.90 13.26
C VAL A 30 4.50 -4.32 12.24
N GLU A 31 3.44 -3.56 12.15
CA GLU A 31 2.37 -3.84 11.20
C GLU A 31 2.60 -3.08 9.90
N GLY A 32 2.54 -3.79 8.77
CA GLY A 32 2.63 -3.21 7.44
C GLY A 32 1.35 -3.45 6.65
N SER A 33 0.88 -2.43 5.92
CA SER A 33 -0.28 -2.58 5.04
C SER A 33 -0.19 -1.71 3.79
N TRP A 34 -0.82 -2.18 2.71
CA TRP A 34 -1.04 -1.40 1.51
C TRP A 34 -2.33 -0.59 1.63
N ILE A 35 -2.32 0.66 1.16
CA ILE A 35 -3.53 1.46 1.00
C ILE A 35 -3.66 1.99 -0.43
N ALA A 36 -4.89 2.03 -0.93
CA ALA A 36 -5.25 2.73 -2.15
C ALA A 36 -5.30 4.23 -1.87
N VAL A 37 -4.67 5.03 -2.72
CA VAL A 37 -4.61 6.49 -2.56
C VAL A 37 -5.57 7.18 -3.53
N ASN A 38 -5.22 7.23 -4.81
CA ASN A 38 -6.03 7.88 -5.85
C ASN A 38 -6.32 6.93 -7.02
N THR A 39 -6.32 5.63 -6.73
CA THR A 39 -6.74 4.56 -7.64
C THR A 39 -7.73 3.64 -6.96
N LYS A 40 -8.45 2.83 -7.74
CA LYS A 40 -9.33 1.83 -7.14
C LYS A 40 -8.48 0.79 -6.38
N PRO A 41 -8.91 0.38 -5.18
CA PRO A 41 -8.24 -0.69 -4.46
C PRO A 41 -8.32 -1.98 -5.29
N MET A 42 -7.21 -2.73 -5.38
CA MET A 42 -7.22 -4.05 -6.02
C MET A 42 -7.79 -5.13 -5.10
N SER A 43 -7.90 -4.84 -3.80
CA SER A 43 -8.45 -5.71 -2.77
C SER A 43 -9.18 -4.85 -1.72
N ILE A 44 -10.26 -5.36 -1.14
CA ILE A 44 -10.97 -4.71 -0.01
C ILE A 44 -10.06 -4.50 1.22
N HIS A 45 -8.95 -5.24 1.30
CA HIS A 45 -7.96 -5.06 2.34
C HIS A 45 -7.12 -3.80 2.17
N HIS A 46 -7.10 -3.20 0.96
CA HIS A 46 -6.32 -2.00 0.65
C HIS A 46 -7.12 -0.71 0.75
N GLU A 47 -8.39 -0.76 1.13
CA GLU A 47 -9.16 0.45 1.39
C GLU A 47 -8.68 1.12 2.68
N PRO A 48 -8.39 2.45 2.67
CA PRO A 48 -8.13 3.20 3.89
C PRO A 48 -9.31 3.11 4.86
N LYS A 49 -9.08 2.56 6.06
CA LYS A 49 -10.14 2.30 7.06
C LYS A 49 -10.03 3.25 8.24
N THR A 50 -8.83 3.39 8.77
CA THR A 50 -8.54 4.24 9.93
C THR A 50 -8.47 5.71 9.55
N ASP A 51 -8.60 6.59 10.54
CA ASP A 51 -8.48 8.03 10.30
C ASP A 51 -7.08 8.42 9.84
N PHE A 52 -6.04 7.77 10.39
CA PHE A 52 -4.66 7.91 9.92
C PHE A 52 -4.54 7.55 8.42
N GLU A 53 -5.04 6.39 8.00
CA GLU A 53 -4.92 5.93 6.61
C GLU A 53 -5.66 6.88 5.64
N LYS A 54 -6.82 7.41 6.04
CA LYS A 54 -7.55 8.39 5.23
C LYS A 54 -6.79 9.71 5.09
N LEU A 55 -6.24 10.22 6.19
CA LEU A 55 -5.40 11.43 6.17
C LEU A 55 -4.14 11.23 5.33
N ALA A 56 -3.49 10.08 5.48
CA ALA A 56 -2.32 9.69 4.70
C ALA A 56 -2.64 9.59 3.21
N ALA A 57 -3.75 8.92 2.84
CA ALA A 57 -4.19 8.82 1.46
C ALA A 57 -4.43 10.21 0.84
N ASN A 58 -5.12 11.11 1.55
CA ASN A 58 -5.33 12.48 1.07
C ASN A 58 -4.01 13.24 0.89
N ALA A 59 -3.13 13.19 1.89
CA ALA A 59 -1.81 13.83 1.84
C ALA A 59 -0.97 13.34 0.65
N ILE A 60 -0.96 12.02 0.39
CA ILE A 60 -0.21 11.44 -0.72
C ILE A 60 -0.89 11.76 -2.06
N ALA A 61 -2.22 11.78 -2.13
CA ALA A 61 -2.95 12.17 -3.33
C ALA A 61 -2.66 13.63 -3.75
N GLU A 62 -2.40 14.50 -2.78
CA GLU A 62 -1.94 15.89 -2.98
C GLU A 62 -0.46 16.00 -3.40
N GLY A 63 0.26 14.87 -3.48
CA GLY A 63 1.64 14.80 -3.96
C GLY A 63 2.70 14.80 -2.86
N LYS A 64 2.33 14.63 -1.58
CA LYS A 64 3.32 14.42 -0.52
C LYS A 64 3.94 13.03 -0.64
N GLU A 65 5.26 12.96 -0.51
CA GLU A 65 5.99 11.69 -0.55
C GLU A 65 5.77 10.83 0.70
N GLN A 66 5.49 11.47 1.84
CA GLN A 66 5.23 10.79 3.10
C GLN A 66 4.28 11.57 4.01
N PHE A 67 3.59 10.83 4.88
CA PHE A 67 2.75 11.35 5.95
C PHE A 67 3.02 10.55 7.22
N GLU A 68 3.24 11.24 8.33
CA GLU A 68 3.67 10.60 9.58
C GLU A 68 2.89 11.18 10.74
N LEU A 69 2.61 10.33 11.72
CA LEU A 69 1.89 10.73 12.92
C LEU A 69 2.31 9.85 14.10
N VAL A 70 2.56 10.49 15.24
CA VAL A 70 2.78 9.81 16.51
C VAL A 70 1.49 9.87 17.31
N GLU A 71 0.94 8.71 17.64
CA GLU A 71 -0.35 8.53 18.30
C GLU A 71 -0.16 7.68 19.55
N LYS A 72 -0.07 8.33 20.72
CA LYS A 72 0.10 7.71 22.05
C LYS A 72 1.22 6.65 22.13
N ASP A 73 0.92 5.43 21.70
CA ASP A 73 1.75 4.23 21.80
C ASP A 73 2.26 3.73 20.44
N PHE A 74 1.92 4.41 19.34
CA PHE A 74 2.32 4.02 18.00
C PHE A 74 2.92 5.19 17.24
N TYR A 75 4.00 4.92 16.53
CA TYR A 75 4.44 5.74 15.41
C TYR A 75 3.90 5.12 14.13
N ARG A 76 3.17 5.93 13.35
CA ARG A 76 2.61 5.53 12.06
C ARG A 76 3.21 6.37 10.96
N SER A 77 3.67 5.71 9.91
CA SER A 77 4.23 6.34 8.72
C SER A 77 3.55 5.78 7.49
N ALA A 78 3.23 6.64 6.53
CA ALA A 78 2.69 6.29 5.24
C ALA A 78 3.56 6.90 4.15
N ARG A 79 4.06 6.06 3.23
CA ARG A 79 4.88 6.50 2.10
C ARG A 79 4.19 6.32 0.77
N ALA A 80 4.34 7.31 -0.10
CA ALA A 80 3.84 7.29 -1.47
C ALA A 80 4.60 6.26 -2.31
N ILE A 81 3.86 5.45 -3.07
CA ILE A 81 4.41 4.58 -4.09
C ILE A 81 3.85 5.01 -5.44
N PRO A 82 4.69 5.59 -6.32
CA PRO A 82 4.26 5.97 -7.65
C PRO A 82 3.92 4.72 -8.47
N LEU A 83 2.71 4.69 -9.02
CA LEU A 83 2.26 3.63 -9.91
C LEU A 83 2.69 3.99 -11.34
N GLY A 84 3.80 3.41 -11.78
CA GLY A 84 4.30 3.54 -13.15
C GLY A 84 3.48 2.72 -14.17
N GLU A 85 3.90 2.75 -15.44
CA GLU A 85 3.18 2.11 -16.56
C GLU A 85 2.86 0.63 -16.33
N GLY A 86 3.78 -0.13 -15.74
CA GLY A 86 3.58 -1.54 -15.41
C GLY A 86 2.52 -1.79 -14.33
N CYS A 87 2.30 -0.84 -13.42
CA CYS A 87 1.36 -0.97 -12.31
C CYS A 87 -0.05 -0.51 -12.72
N VAL A 88 -0.15 0.57 -13.49
CA VAL A 88 -1.44 1.21 -13.81
C VAL A 88 -2.34 0.36 -14.70
N ASN A 89 -1.77 -0.56 -15.49
CA ASN A 89 -2.55 -1.44 -16.37
C ASN A 89 -3.55 -2.30 -15.57
N CYS A 90 -3.14 -2.80 -14.40
CA CYS A 90 -4.02 -3.53 -13.50
C CYS A 90 -4.89 -2.60 -12.65
N HIS A 91 -4.34 -1.50 -12.14
CA HIS A 91 -5.07 -0.59 -11.25
C HIS A 91 -6.14 0.25 -11.94
N THR A 92 -6.04 0.45 -13.26
CA THR A 92 -6.99 1.28 -14.01
C THR A 92 -7.72 0.55 -15.12
N GLY A 93 -7.55 -0.77 -15.20
CA GLY A 93 -8.14 -1.61 -16.23
C GLY A 93 -7.33 -1.54 -17.52
N MET A 94 -7.21 -2.70 -18.17
CA MET A 94 -6.63 -2.82 -19.50
C MET A 94 -7.35 -1.83 -20.42
N PHE A 95 -6.60 -1.01 -21.18
CA PHE A 95 -7.12 0.00 -22.12
C PHE A 95 -7.55 1.39 -21.61
N ARG A 96 -7.26 1.78 -20.35
CA ARG A 96 -7.36 3.21 -20.00
C ARG A 96 -6.10 3.96 -20.44
N GLY A 97 -6.29 5.03 -21.23
CA GLY A 97 -5.22 5.91 -21.70
C GLY A 97 -4.38 6.52 -20.57
N PRO A 98 -3.26 7.17 -20.89
CA PRO A 98 -2.32 7.68 -19.90
C PRO A 98 -3.01 8.56 -18.86
N ALA A 99 -2.64 8.37 -17.59
CA ALA A 99 -3.23 9.12 -16.50
C ALA A 99 -2.90 10.61 -16.65
N LYS A 100 -3.92 11.48 -16.56
CA LYS A 100 -3.71 12.94 -16.53
C LYS A 100 -3.07 13.44 -15.23
N THR A 101 -3.10 12.62 -14.20
CA THR A 101 -2.55 12.90 -12.86
C THR A 101 -1.68 11.73 -12.39
N PRO A 102 -0.60 11.98 -11.64
CA PRO A 102 0.20 10.94 -11.02
C PRO A 102 -0.67 10.02 -10.16
N ARG A 103 -0.42 8.72 -10.23
CA ARG A 103 -1.16 7.71 -9.48
C ARG A 103 -0.28 7.13 -8.39
N TYR A 104 -0.86 6.95 -7.23
CA TYR A 104 -0.15 6.47 -6.04
C TYR A 104 -0.89 5.30 -5.39
N ALA A 105 -0.10 4.42 -4.79
CA ALA A 105 -0.49 3.61 -3.65
C ALA A 105 0.25 4.13 -2.41
N GLY A 106 -0.13 3.66 -1.22
CA GLY A 106 0.55 3.97 0.02
C GLY A 106 1.05 2.70 0.71
N LEU A 107 2.27 2.75 1.24
CA LEU A 107 2.76 1.79 2.24
C LEU A 107 2.58 2.38 3.62
N VAL A 108 1.75 1.77 4.45
CA VAL A 108 1.59 2.13 5.86
C VAL A 108 2.44 1.20 6.71
N ILE A 109 3.16 1.77 7.66
CA ILE A 109 3.93 1.08 8.68
C ILE A 109 3.50 1.62 10.04
N SER A 110 3.13 0.73 10.95
CA SER A 110 2.83 1.05 12.35
C SER A 110 3.83 0.36 13.26
N ILE A 111 4.54 1.16 14.06
CA ILE A 111 5.57 0.71 14.99
C ILE A 111 5.10 1.03 16.41
N PRO A 112 4.95 0.02 17.29
CA PRO A 112 4.68 0.29 18.70
C PRO A 112 5.90 0.95 19.35
N LEU A 113 5.65 1.94 20.20
CA LEU A 113 6.69 2.70 20.91
C LEU A 113 7.00 2.14 22.31
N LYS A 114 6.49 0.95 22.63
CA LYS A 114 6.63 0.26 23.92
C LYS A 114 6.98 -1.22 23.75
#